data_AF-A0A1Y1YU52-F1
#
_entry.id   AF-A0A1Y1YU52-F1
#
_cell.length_a   1.000
_cell.length_b   1.000
_cell.length_c   1.000
_cell.angle_alpha   90.00
_cell.angle_beta   90.00
_cell.angle_gamma   90.00
#
_symmetry.space_group_name_H-M   'P 1'
#
loop_
_entity.id
_entity.type
_entity.pdbx_description
1 polymer ?
#
loop_
_entity_poly.entity_id
_entity_poly.type
_entity_poly.pdbx_seq_one_letter_code
_entity_poly.pdbx_strand_id
1 'polypeptide(L)'
;MKNFYIYILVYNTIIIGAVLGKYIYKYDLSLIDTECGGSNEIDLCKYKVYCRGTECSYRTNSTDSETIRFDNIKGKTETLIPKYCTKESVDEGLCTTKKCSKDSNCLTHKCRSNVCVENESIDVEVCKLAYHNSLISLITKEKPFVHCGKDDGYVCENNGDCASNVCETKVCKTESDKSLKGIIRSNKIFFAIMLFSIVILIFIILKRIGVSLNPFSLIFRIFLCFTCCES
;
A
#
# COMPACT_ATOMS: atom_id res chain seq x y z
N MET A 1 26.89 33.93 20.77
CA MET A 1 27.05 32.75 19.88
C MET A 1 26.83 31.38 20.54
N LYS A 2 27.03 31.19 21.86
CA LYS A 2 26.81 29.87 22.52
C LYS A 2 25.36 29.35 22.43
N ASN A 3 24.36 30.22 22.40
CA ASN A 3 22.94 29.83 22.41
C ASN A 3 22.42 29.27 21.08
N PHE A 4 23.06 29.61 19.96
CA PHE A 4 22.61 29.15 18.64
C PHE A 4 22.82 27.63 18.44
N TYR A 5 23.87 27.08 19.04
CA TYR A 5 24.19 25.65 18.94
C TYR A 5 23.21 24.76 19.71
N ILE A 6 22.76 25.24 20.88
CA ILE A 6 21.73 24.56 21.67
C ILE A 6 20.42 24.52 20.88
N TYR A 7 20.07 25.59 20.18
CA TYR A 7 18.89 25.62 19.30
C TYR A 7 18.97 24.59 18.17
N ILE A 8 20.12 24.44 17.50
CA ILE A 8 20.30 23.45 16.43
C ILE A 8 20.22 22.01 16.98
N LEU A 9 20.83 21.73 18.13
CA LEU A 9 20.77 20.40 18.73
C LEU A 9 19.36 20.06 19.23
N VAL A 10 18.68 21.00 19.87
CA VAL A 10 17.28 20.83 20.30
C VAL A 10 16.37 20.65 19.09
N TYR A 11 16.56 21.41 18.02
CA TYR A 11 15.77 21.27 16.79
C TYR A 11 15.98 19.90 16.12
N ASN A 12 17.23 19.43 15.99
CA ASN A 12 17.51 18.12 15.42
C ASN A 12 16.98 16.97 16.31
N THR A 13 17.11 17.08 17.63
CA THR A 13 16.57 16.06 18.55
C THR A 13 15.05 16.04 18.58
N ILE A 14 14.37 17.18 18.44
CA ILE A 14 12.91 17.25 18.26
C ILE A 14 12.48 16.63 16.92
N ILE A 15 13.20 16.89 15.82
CA ILE A 15 12.91 16.26 14.52
C ILE A 15 13.13 14.75 14.61
N ILE A 16 14.26 14.31 15.16
CA ILE A 16 14.56 12.89 15.35
C ILE A 16 13.51 12.25 16.27
N GLY A 17 13.10 12.93 17.33
CA GLY A 17 12.04 12.49 18.24
C GLY A 17 10.65 12.45 17.62
N ALA A 18 10.32 13.37 16.70
CA ALA A 18 9.05 13.36 15.97
C ALA A 18 9.03 12.28 14.88
N VAL A 19 10.19 12.01 14.26
CA VAL A 19 10.36 10.96 13.25
C VAL A 19 10.39 9.58 13.90
N LEU A 20 11.11 9.40 15.02
CA LEU A 20 11.24 8.12 15.74
C LEU A 20 10.12 7.88 16.75
N GLY A 21 9.57 8.91 17.39
CA GLY A 21 8.51 8.80 18.40
C GLY A 21 7.16 8.36 17.83
N LYS A 22 6.97 8.42 16.51
CA LYS A 22 5.81 7.81 15.82
C LYS A 22 5.97 6.31 15.57
N TYR A 23 7.11 5.69 15.88
CA TYR A 23 7.36 4.27 15.58
C TYR A 23 6.85 3.26 16.62
N ILE A 24 6.24 3.67 17.74
CA ILE A 24 5.82 2.70 18.77
C ILE A 24 4.39 2.99 19.24
N TYR A 25 3.39 2.35 18.61
CA TYR A 25 2.15 1.75 19.17
C TYR A 25 1.62 0.75 18.11
N LYS A 26 1.74 -0.56 18.35
CA LYS A 26 0.86 -1.48 19.10
C LYS A 26 -0.48 -1.79 18.40
N TYR A 27 -0.61 -3.07 18.04
CA TYR A 27 -1.82 -3.91 17.97
C TYR A 27 -3.15 -3.26 17.57
N ASP A 28 -3.64 -3.60 16.38
CA ASP A 28 -4.79 -4.51 16.22
C ASP A 28 -4.85 -5.01 14.77
N LEU A 29 -4.06 -6.05 14.49
CA LEU A 29 -4.05 -6.81 13.23
C LEU A 29 -3.96 -8.31 13.52
N SER A 30 -4.42 -8.70 14.71
CA SER A 30 -4.36 -10.06 15.27
C SER A 30 -5.29 -11.07 14.58
N LEU A 31 -6.01 -10.68 13.53
CA LEU A 31 -6.83 -11.61 12.74
C LEU A 31 -6.26 -11.95 11.35
N ILE A 32 -5.12 -11.38 10.94
CA ILE A 32 -4.51 -11.68 9.62
C ILE A 32 -3.13 -12.37 9.76
N ASP A 33 -2.55 -12.40 10.96
CA ASP A 33 -1.12 -12.69 11.13
C ASP A 33 -0.74 -14.17 11.36
N THR A 34 -1.67 -15.11 11.51
CA THR A 34 -1.30 -16.47 11.99
C THR A 34 -1.15 -17.57 10.94
N GLU A 35 -1.45 -17.37 9.66
CA GLU A 35 -1.31 -18.45 8.65
C GLU A 35 -0.73 -18.03 7.28
N CYS A 36 0.06 -16.95 7.20
CA CYS A 36 0.95 -16.74 6.04
C CYS A 36 2.29 -17.44 6.30
N GLY A 37 2.36 -18.73 5.97
CA GLY A 37 3.53 -19.57 6.21
C GLY A 37 4.79 -19.09 5.48
N GLY A 38 5.90 -18.97 6.22
CA GLY A 38 7.22 -19.42 5.76
C GLY A 38 8.06 -18.49 4.87
N SER A 39 8.88 -17.67 5.53
CA SER A 39 10.23 -17.21 5.15
C SER A 39 10.47 -16.51 3.80
N ASN A 40 10.75 -15.20 3.92
CA ASN A 40 11.73 -14.41 3.16
C ASN A 40 11.39 -13.88 1.76
N GLU A 41 10.16 -14.00 1.30
CA GLU A 41 9.68 -13.16 0.21
C GLU A 41 8.42 -12.44 0.66
N ILE A 42 8.44 -11.11 0.59
CA ILE A 42 7.33 -10.22 0.97
C ILE A 42 6.27 -10.31 -0.12
N ASP A 43 5.72 -11.49 -0.36
CA ASP A 43 4.48 -11.64 -1.09
C ASP A 43 3.37 -11.37 -0.07
N LEU A 44 3.15 -10.07 0.16
CA LEU A 44 2.05 -9.57 0.98
C LEU A 44 0.80 -10.33 0.59
N CYS A 45 0.32 -11.19 1.48
CA CYS A 45 -0.86 -12.01 1.26
C CYS A 45 -2.00 -11.10 0.75
N LYS A 46 -2.23 -11.12 -0.57
CA LYS A 46 -3.27 -10.35 -1.27
C LYS A 46 -4.63 -10.98 -0.96
N TYR A 47 -5.03 -10.98 0.31
CA TYR A 47 -6.36 -11.43 0.69
C TYR A 47 -7.35 -10.43 0.10
N LYS A 48 -8.07 -10.86 -0.94
CA LYS A 48 -9.31 -10.20 -1.35
C LYS A 48 -10.42 -10.80 -0.49
N VAL A 49 -11.03 -9.96 0.34
CA VAL A 49 -12.22 -10.31 1.11
C VAL A 49 -13.42 -9.79 0.32
N TYR A 50 -14.43 -10.63 0.12
CA TYR A 50 -15.67 -10.30 -0.56
C TYR A 50 -16.79 -10.29 0.47
N CYS A 51 -17.56 -9.22 0.52
CA CYS A 51 -18.67 -9.04 1.43
C CYS A 51 -19.97 -8.88 0.65
N ARG A 52 -21.04 -9.46 1.18
CA ARG A 52 -22.42 -9.35 0.69
C ARG A 52 -23.29 -8.94 1.87
N GLY A 53 -23.62 -7.66 1.97
CA GLY A 53 -24.18 -7.09 3.19
C GLY A 53 -23.25 -7.31 4.39
N THR A 54 -23.74 -7.97 5.45
CA THR A 54 -22.95 -8.24 6.66
C THR A 54 -22.15 -9.55 6.62
N GLU A 55 -22.34 -10.38 5.58
CA GLU A 55 -21.64 -11.65 5.43
C GLU A 55 -20.36 -11.42 4.61
N CYS A 56 -19.21 -11.92 5.07
CA CYS A 56 -17.95 -11.80 4.34
C CYS A 56 -17.26 -13.16 4.21
N SER A 57 -16.53 -13.32 3.10
CA SER A 57 -15.70 -14.49 2.83
C SER A 57 -14.38 -14.06 2.19
N TYR A 58 -13.31 -14.79 2.48
CA TYR A 58 -11.99 -14.53 1.95
C TYR A 58 -11.62 -15.55 0.87
N ARG A 59 -10.86 -15.10 -0.12
CA ARG A 59 -10.23 -15.99 -1.10
C ARG A 59 -8.80 -16.27 -0.67
N THR A 60 -8.46 -17.54 -0.43
CA THR A 60 -7.07 -17.96 -0.25
C THR A 60 -6.37 -18.02 -1.61
N ASN A 61 -5.21 -17.38 -1.73
CA ASN A 61 -4.43 -17.27 -2.98
C ASN A 61 -3.91 -18.60 -3.54
N SER A 62 -4.15 -19.74 -2.88
CA SER A 62 -3.59 -21.04 -3.23
C SER A 62 -4.22 -21.71 -4.46
N THR A 63 -5.33 -21.20 -4.99
CA THR A 63 -5.89 -21.69 -6.25
C THR A 63 -6.56 -20.57 -7.06
N ASP A 64 -6.38 -20.60 -8.38
CA ASP A 64 -7.12 -19.83 -9.39
C ASP A 64 -8.64 -20.15 -9.42
N SER A 65 -9.22 -20.53 -8.28
CA SER A 65 -10.64 -20.78 -8.16
C SER A 65 -11.41 -19.50 -8.43
N GLU A 66 -12.05 -19.41 -9.59
CA GLU A 66 -12.99 -18.35 -9.98
C GLU A 66 -14.25 -18.29 -9.08
N THR A 67 -14.22 -18.93 -7.91
CA THR A 67 -15.32 -19.05 -6.96
C THR A 67 -14.80 -18.92 -5.53
N ILE A 68 -15.65 -18.46 -4.62
CA ILE A 68 -15.41 -18.33 -3.18
C ILE A 68 -16.44 -19.13 -2.40
N ARG A 69 -16.09 -19.57 -1.18
CA ARG A 69 -17.00 -20.30 -0.28
C ARG A 69 -17.61 -19.33 0.72
N PHE A 70 -18.93 -19.22 0.73
CA PHE A 70 -19.69 -18.36 1.65
C PHE A 70 -20.47 -19.25 2.62
N ASP A 71 -20.23 -19.11 3.92
CA ASP A 71 -21.05 -19.76 4.94
C ASP A 71 -22.20 -18.83 5.31
N ASN A 72 -23.43 -19.23 4.99
CA ASN A 72 -24.60 -18.41 5.29
C ASN A 72 -25.00 -18.50 6.78
N ILE A 73 -25.86 -17.59 7.24
CA ILE A 73 -26.40 -17.56 8.61
C ILE A 73 -27.07 -18.88 9.06
N LYS A 74 -27.44 -19.75 8.11
CA LYS A 74 -28.06 -21.06 8.37
C LYS A 74 -27.03 -22.20 8.46
N GLY A 75 -25.74 -21.89 8.43
CA GLY A 75 -24.64 -22.87 8.51
C GLY A 75 -24.43 -23.69 7.22
N LYS A 76 -25.00 -23.26 6.09
CA LYS A 76 -24.79 -23.91 4.80
C LYS A 76 -23.71 -23.17 4.02
N THR A 77 -22.70 -23.92 3.57
CA THR A 77 -21.68 -23.42 2.66
C THR A 77 -22.19 -23.38 1.23
N GLU A 78 -22.02 -22.23 0.58
CA GLU A 78 -22.32 -21.99 -0.82
C GLU A 78 -21.05 -21.63 -1.59
N THR A 79 -20.93 -22.09 -2.84
CA THR A 79 -19.81 -21.74 -3.71
C THR A 79 -20.28 -20.71 -4.73
N LEU A 80 -19.80 -19.48 -4.61
CA LEU A 80 -20.28 -18.33 -5.38
C LEU A 80 -19.18 -17.77 -6.29
N ILE A 81 -19.57 -17.22 -7.43
CA ILE A 81 -18.69 -16.49 -8.35
C ILE A 81 -18.60 -15.04 -7.85
N PRO A 82 -17.43 -14.57 -7.40
CA PRO A 82 -17.29 -13.22 -6.85
C PRO A 82 -17.19 -12.14 -7.91
N LYS A 83 -16.67 -12.46 -9.10
CA LYS A 83 -16.54 -11.52 -10.21
C LYS A 83 -17.90 -11.35 -10.89
N TYR A 84 -18.30 -10.10 -11.08
CA TYR A 84 -19.47 -9.73 -11.86
C TYR A 84 -19.09 -8.68 -12.92
N CYS A 85 -20.08 -8.33 -13.75
CA CYS A 85 -19.96 -7.41 -14.88
C CYS A 85 -20.97 -6.27 -14.72
N THR A 86 -20.67 -5.10 -15.27
CA THR A 86 -21.71 -4.08 -15.49
C THR A 86 -22.59 -4.49 -16.67
N LYS A 87 -23.82 -3.97 -16.73
CA LYS A 87 -24.74 -4.32 -17.84
C LYS A 87 -24.15 -3.98 -19.21
N GLU A 88 -23.49 -2.83 -19.34
CA GLU A 88 -22.87 -2.36 -20.58
C GLU A 88 -21.77 -3.31 -21.05
N SER A 89 -20.91 -3.76 -20.14
CA SER A 89 -19.80 -4.66 -20.47
C SER A 89 -20.25 -6.04 -20.97
N VAL A 90 -21.46 -6.47 -20.56
CA VAL A 90 -22.08 -7.70 -21.07
C VAL A 90 -22.65 -7.48 -22.46
N ASP A 91 -23.33 -6.37 -22.67
CA ASP A 91 -23.95 -6.04 -23.97
C ASP A 91 -22.87 -5.79 -25.06
N GLU A 92 -21.70 -5.29 -24.69
CA GLU A 92 -20.52 -5.13 -25.57
C GLU A 92 -19.69 -6.42 -25.74
N GLY A 93 -19.98 -7.48 -24.98
CA GLY A 93 -19.23 -8.73 -25.03
C GLY A 93 -17.79 -8.65 -24.50
N LEU A 94 -17.47 -7.60 -23.73
CA LEU A 94 -16.13 -7.39 -23.17
C LEU A 94 -15.90 -8.10 -21.84
N CYS A 95 -16.98 -8.52 -21.17
CA CYS A 95 -16.86 -9.13 -19.85
C CYS A 95 -16.46 -10.62 -19.91
N THR A 96 -15.42 -10.98 -19.16
CA THR A 96 -14.94 -12.37 -19.01
C THR A 96 -14.99 -12.79 -17.54
N THR A 97 -16.01 -13.56 -17.19
CA THR A 97 -16.16 -14.18 -15.86
C THR A 97 -16.44 -15.67 -16.02
N LYS A 98 -16.33 -16.41 -14.90
CA LYS A 98 -16.87 -17.77 -14.83
C LYS A 98 -18.34 -17.76 -15.25
N LYS A 99 -18.73 -18.79 -16.00
CA LYS A 99 -20.11 -18.93 -16.45
C LYS A 99 -21.03 -19.26 -15.27
N CYS A 100 -22.12 -18.53 -15.14
CA CYS A 100 -23.21 -18.85 -14.23
C CYS A 100 -24.34 -19.55 -14.99
N SER A 101 -25.07 -20.43 -14.32
CA SER A 101 -26.28 -21.08 -14.86
C SER A 101 -27.56 -20.65 -14.14
N LYS A 102 -27.42 -20.10 -12.94
CA LYS A 102 -28.50 -19.61 -12.07
C LYS A 102 -28.01 -18.40 -11.30
N ASP A 103 -28.95 -17.55 -10.88
CA ASP A 103 -28.69 -16.38 -10.05
C ASP A 103 -27.94 -16.73 -8.75
N SER A 104 -28.29 -17.86 -8.14
CA SER A 104 -27.65 -18.39 -6.92
C SER A 104 -26.16 -18.73 -7.07
N ASN A 105 -25.63 -18.77 -8.29
CA ASN A 105 -24.20 -19.02 -8.50
C ASN A 105 -23.37 -17.74 -8.36
N CYS A 106 -24.00 -16.57 -8.40
CA CYS A 106 -23.34 -15.27 -8.39
C CYS A 106 -23.37 -14.64 -7.02
N LEU A 107 -22.28 -13.99 -6.61
CA LEU A 107 -22.26 -13.23 -5.35
C LEU A 107 -23.32 -12.13 -5.32
N THR A 108 -23.58 -11.50 -6.46
CA THR A 108 -24.63 -10.50 -6.69
C THR A 108 -26.05 -11.07 -6.80
N HIS A 109 -26.20 -12.40 -6.74
CA HIS A 109 -27.48 -13.09 -6.96
C HIS A 109 -28.13 -12.75 -8.32
N LYS A 110 -27.33 -12.52 -9.36
CA LYS A 110 -27.87 -12.18 -10.68
C LYS A 110 -26.99 -12.71 -11.82
N CYS A 111 -27.58 -13.58 -12.64
CA CYS A 111 -26.97 -14.24 -13.77
C CYS A 111 -27.70 -13.83 -15.06
N ARG A 112 -27.01 -13.20 -15.99
CA ARG A 112 -27.57 -12.80 -17.30
C ARG A 112 -26.63 -13.26 -18.40
N SER A 113 -27.17 -13.89 -19.44
CA SER A 113 -26.36 -14.36 -20.58
C SER A 113 -25.16 -15.24 -20.17
N ASN A 114 -25.36 -16.08 -19.14
CA ASN A 114 -24.34 -16.92 -18.51
C ASN A 114 -23.18 -16.18 -17.82
N VAL A 115 -23.31 -14.88 -17.52
CA VAL A 115 -22.32 -14.11 -16.73
C VAL A 115 -22.97 -13.47 -15.51
N CYS A 116 -22.20 -13.33 -14.43
CA CYS A 116 -22.68 -12.65 -13.23
C CYS A 116 -22.71 -11.15 -13.49
N VAL A 117 -23.82 -10.49 -13.18
CA VAL A 117 -23.99 -9.05 -13.40
C VAL A 117 -24.28 -8.33 -12.09
N GLU A 118 -24.01 -7.04 -12.07
CA GLU A 118 -24.35 -6.18 -10.94
C GLU A 118 -25.84 -6.25 -10.59
N ASN A 119 -26.11 -6.22 -9.28
CA ASN A 119 -27.46 -6.20 -8.75
C ASN A 119 -27.60 -5.07 -7.73
N GLU A 120 -28.29 -4.01 -8.12
CA GLU A 120 -28.51 -2.81 -7.30
C GLU A 120 -29.26 -3.10 -5.98
N SER A 121 -29.92 -4.26 -5.87
CA SER A 121 -30.61 -4.67 -4.63
C SER A 121 -29.70 -5.36 -3.61
N ILE A 122 -28.48 -5.75 -4.00
CA ILE A 122 -27.53 -6.45 -3.13
C ILE A 122 -26.21 -5.68 -3.13
N ASP A 123 -25.86 -5.16 -1.96
CA ASP A 123 -24.58 -4.50 -1.76
C ASP A 123 -23.45 -5.53 -1.69
N VAL A 124 -22.56 -5.48 -2.68
CA VAL A 124 -21.41 -6.37 -2.81
C VAL A 124 -20.15 -5.53 -2.83
N GLU A 125 -19.35 -5.70 -1.79
CA GLU A 125 -18.10 -4.96 -1.60
C GLU A 125 -16.91 -5.92 -1.60
N VAL A 126 -15.77 -5.40 -2.02
CA VAL A 126 -14.47 -6.05 -1.87
C VAL A 126 -13.66 -5.24 -0.89
N CYS A 127 -13.10 -5.91 0.12
CA CYS A 127 -12.16 -5.31 1.05
C CYS A 127 -10.74 -5.72 0.69
N LYS A 128 -9.86 -4.72 0.59
CA LYS A 128 -8.43 -4.89 0.30
C LYS A 128 -7.60 -4.08 1.29
N LEU A 129 -6.34 -4.47 1.42
CA LEU A 129 -5.33 -3.60 2.00
C LEU A 129 -5.09 -2.43 1.05
N ALA A 130 -5.32 -1.22 1.53
CA ALA A 130 -5.08 0.03 0.84
C ALA A 130 -3.98 0.82 1.55
N TYR A 131 -3.31 1.69 0.80
CA TYR A 131 -2.35 2.63 1.33
C TYR A 131 -2.83 4.07 1.14
N HIS A 132 -2.40 4.93 2.05
CA HIS A 132 -2.66 6.35 1.91
C HIS A 132 -1.70 6.93 0.85
N ASN A 133 -2.28 7.46 -0.22
CA ASN A 133 -1.56 8.17 -1.27
C ASN A 133 -1.26 9.62 -0.87
N SER A 134 -0.54 9.83 0.24
CA SER A 134 -0.12 11.17 0.66
C SER A 134 1.39 11.37 0.44
N LEU A 135 1.82 12.58 0.11
CA LEU A 135 3.26 12.93 0.09
C LEU A 135 3.94 12.68 1.46
N ILE A 136 3.16 12.68 2.53
CA ILE A 136 3.61 12.38 3.89
C ILE A 136 3.86 10.86 4.04
N SER A 137 3.12 10.00 3.33
CA SER A 137 3.29 8.55 3.30
C SER A 137 4.66 8.11 2.76
N LEU A 138 5.33 8.96 1.96
CA LEU A 138 6.70 8.74 1.52
C LEU A 138 7.74 8.94 2.63
N ILE A 139 7.38 9.65 3.70
CA ILE A 139 8.26 10.01 4.82
C ILE A 139 7.90 9.17 6.05
N THR A 140 6.61 8.97 6.28
CA THR A 140 6.08 8.11 7.34
C THR A 140 5.67 6.80 6.72
N LYS A 141 6.24 5.66 7.14
CA LYS A 141 5.74 4.32 6.79
C LYS A 141 4.29 4.18 7.28
N GLU A 142 3.34 4.66 6.48
CA GLU A 142 1.94 4.58 6.81
C GLU A 142 1.54 3.11 6.79
N LYS A 143 0.87 2.69 7.85
CA LYS A 143 0.41 1.31 7.96
C LYS A 143 -0.66 1.09 6.89
N PRO A 144 -0.65 -0.05 6.19
CA PRO A 144 -1.79 -0.41 5.37
C PRO A 144 -3.05 -0.43 6.24
N PHE A 145 -4.16 0.00 5.68
CA PHE A 145 -5.46 -0.10 6.31
C PHE A 145 -6.39 -0.92 5.41
N VAL A 146 -7.39 -1.55 5.99
CA VAL A 146 -8.40 -2.27 5.21
C VAL A 146 -9.43 -1.26 4.73
N HIS A 147 -9.67 -1.23 3.42
CA HIS A 147 -10.69 -0.42 2.80
C HIS A 147 -11.62 -1.31 1.98
N CYS A 148 -12.93 -1.09 2.12
CA CYS A 148 -13.97 -1.82 1.40
C CYS A 148 -14.60 -0.92 0.35
N GLY A 149 -14.94 -1.48 -0.79
CA GLY A 149 -15.61 -0.75 -1.87
C GLY A 149 -15.69 -1.59 -3.14
N LYS A 150 -15.81 -0.93 -4.28
CA LYS A 150 -15.90 -1.59 -5.59
C LYS A 150 -14.57 -2.25 -5.96
N ASP A 151 -14.63 -3.39 -6.65
CA ASP A 151 -13.42 -4.11 -7.12
C ASP A 151 -12.73 -3.35 -8.27
N ASP A 152 -11.60 -3.89 -8.73
CA ASP A 152 -10.87 -3.34 -9.87
C ASP A 152 -11.72 -3.39 -11.16
N GLY A 153 -11.68 -2.33 -11.98
CA GLY A 153 -12.41 -2.24 -13.26
C GLY A 153 -13.79 -1.62 -13.17
N TYR A 154 -14.30 -1.34 -11.97
CA TYR A 154 -15.62 -0.73 -11.76
C TYR A 154 -15.59 0.79 -11.82
N VAL A 155 -16.71 1.40 -12.23
CA VAL A 155 -16.85 2.86 -12.29
C VAL A 155 -16.85 3.47 -10.88
N CYS A 156 -16.09 4.55 -10.70
CA CYS A 156 -15.97 5.29 -9.46
C CYS A 156 -16.03 6.81 -9.70
N GLU A 157 -16.51 7.53 -8.70
CA GLU A 157 -16.52 8.99 -8.67
C GLU A 157 -15.32 9.54 -7.91
N ASN A 158 -14.95 8.88 -6.81
CA ASN A 158 -13.86 9.25 -5.91
C ASN A 158 -13.08 8.00 -5.44
N ASN A 159 -11.92 8.22 -4.81
CA ASN A 159 -11.05 7.13 -4.33
C ASN A 159 -11.72 6.21 -3.31
N GLY A 160 -12.55 6.76 -2.42
CA GLY A 160 -13.27 6.02 -1.39
C GLY A 160 -14.37 5.11 -1.93
N ASP A 161 -14.71 5.18 -3.22
CA ASP A 161 -15.63 4.22 -3.83
C ASP A 161 -14.95 2.87 -4.10
N CYS A 162 -13.61 2.84 -4.14
CA CYS A 162 -12.84 1.68 -4.58
C CYS A 162 -12.23 0.92 -3.40
N ALA A 163 -12.23 -0.41 -3.45
CA ALA A 163 -11.58 -1.28 -2.47
C ALA A 163 -10.09 -0.96 -2.27
N SER A 164 -9.41 -0.55 -3.35
CA SER A 164 -8.00 -0.15 -3.33
C SER A 164 -7.77 1.29 -2.84
N ASN A 165 -8.83 2.05 -2.57
CA ASN A 165 -8.80 3.49 -2.35
C ASN A 165 -8.16 4.28 -3.52
N VAL A 166 -8.29 3.77 -4.76
CA VAL A 166 -7.74 4.38 -5.98
C VAL A 166 -8.77 4.38 -7.10
N CYS A 167 -9.26 5.58 -7.43
CA CYS A 167 -10.12 5.85 -8.56
C CYS A 167 -9.34 6.65 -9.62
N GLU A 168 -8.92 5.99 -10.69
CA GLU A 168 -8.16 6.64 -11.77
C GLU A 168 -8.98 6.57 -13.06
N THR A 169 -9.08 7.68 -13.79
CA THR A 169 -9.86 7.74 -15.05
C THR A 169 -11.31 7.26 -14.88
N LYS A 170 -11.95 7.56 -13.73
CA LYS A 170 -13.31 7.12 -13.36
C LYS A 170 -13.49 5.60 -13.23
N VAL A 171 -12.39 4.86 -13.07
CA VAL A 171 -12.40 3.41 -12.88
C VAL A 171 -11.53 3.02 -11.69
N CYS A 172 -11.99 2.09 -10.86
CA CYS A 172 -11.24 1.53 -9.75
C CYS A 172 -10.04 0.75 -10.27
N LYS A 173 -8.86 1.02 -9.71
CA LYS A 173 -7.63 0.31 -10.08
C LYS A 173 -6.93 -0.22 -8.87
N THR A 174 -6.27 -1.37 -9.02
CA THR A 174 -5.35 -1.83 -7.99
C THR A 174 -4.21 -0.83 -7.87
N GLU A 175 -3.84 -0.48 -6.65
CA GLU A 175 -2.61 0.27 -6.41
C GLU A 175 -1.45 -0.62 -6.90
N SER A 176 -0.98 -0.38 -8.13
CA SER A 176 0.24 -1.01 -8.63
C SER A 176 1.37 -0.70 -7.64
N ASP A 177 2.31 -1.62 -7.40
CA ASP A 177 3.47 -1.58 -6.48
C ASP A 177 4.42 -0.35 -6.61
N LYS A 178 3.98 0.74 -7.22
CA LYS A 178 4.60 2.06 -7.23
C LYS A 178 4.95 2.56 -5.84
N SER A 179 4.18 2.20 -4.80
CA SER A 179 4.47 2.58 -3.41
C SER A 179 5.83 2.01 -2.94
N LEU A 180 6.14 0.73 -3.24
CA LEU A 180 7.39 0.11 -2.80
C LEU A 180 8.63 0.65 -3.55
N LYS A 181 8.52 0.89 -4.86
CA LYS A 181 9.61 1.48 -5.65
C LYS A 181 9.87 2.95 -5.27
N GLY A 182 8.83 3.70 -4.88
CA GLY A 182 8.94 5.05 -4.36
C GLY A 182 9.71 5.12 -3.04
N ILE A 183 9.42 4.19 -2.11
CA ILE A 183 10.10 4.09 -0.81
C ILE A 183 11.60 3.83 -0.97
N ILE A 184 12.01 2.92 -1.87
CA ILE A 184 13.43 2.60 -2.09
C ILE A 184 14.19 3.78 -2.71
N ARG A 185 13.54 4.54 -3.61
CA ARG A 185 14.15 5.74 -4.23
C ARG A 185 14.23 6.93 -3.26
N SER A 186 13.26 7.08 -2.37
CA SER A 186 13.22 8.12 -1.33
C SER A 186 14.34 7.94 -0.28
N ASN A 187 14.63 6.69 0.11
CA ASN A 187 15.63 6.41 1.13
C ASN A 187 17.06 6.83 0.75
N LYS A 188 17.44 6.78 -0.54
CA LYS A 188 18.78 7.21 -0.99
C LYS A 188 19.00 8.71 -0.82
N ILE A 189 17.97 9.52 -1.12
CA ILE A 189 18.04 10.98 -1.00
C ILE A 189 18.09 11.39 0.47
N PHE A 190 17.27 10.76 1.32
CA PHE A 190 17.28 11.02 2.75
C PHE A 190 18.62 10.68 3.39
N PHE A 191 19.22 9.53 3.04
CA PHE A 191 20.54 9.12 3.54
C PHE A 191 21.64 10.09 3.09
N ALA A 192 21.58 10.59 1.86
CA ALA A 192 22.52 11.59 1.35
C ALA A 192 22.42 12.92 2.10
N ILE A 193 21.21 13.41 2.39
CA ILE A 193 20.98 14.62 3.18
C ILE A 193 21.51 14.45 4.61
N MET A 194 21.25 13.28 5.22
CA MET A 194 21.71 12.98 6.57
C MET A 194 23.24 12.94 6.66
N LEU A 195 23.91 12.26 5.72
CA LEU A 195 25.38 12.27 5.61
C LEU A 195 25.95 13.68 5.39
N PHE A 196 25.33 14.47 4.51
CA PHE A 196 25.74 15.85 4.26
C PHE A 196 25.66 16.71 5.52
N SER A 197 24.59 16.56 6.31
CA SER A 197 24.43 17.27 7.58
C SER A 197 25.50 16.91 8.62
N ILE A 198 25.91 15.63 8.68
CA ILE A 198 27.00 15.17 9.56
C ILE A 198 28.33 15.79 9.14
N VAL A 199 28.64 15.83 7.84
CA VAL A 199 29.88 16.44 7.32
C VAL A 199 29.96 17.93 7.69
N ILE A 200 28.85 18.66 7.55
CA ILE A 200 28.77 20.08 7.97
C ILE A 200 29.04 20.22 9.47
N LEU A 201 28.47 19.37 10.31
CA LEU A 201 28.68 19.40 11.76
C LEU A 201 30.15 19.13 12.13
N ILE A 202 30.79 18.13 11.52
CA ILE A 202 32.21 17.83 11.72
C ILE A 202 33.07 19.04 11.34
N PHE A 203 32.78 19.67 10.21
CA PHE A 203 33.52 20.85 9.75
C PHE A 203 33.41 22.03 10.74
N ILE A 204 32.21 22.26 11.28
CA ILE A 204 31.99 23.30 12.30
C ILE A 204 32.79 23.00 13.58
N ILE A 205 32.86 21.73 14.00
CA ILE A 205 33.64 21.31 15.18
C ILE A 205 35.15 21.52 14.95
N LEU A 206 35.68 21.09 13.80
CA LEU A 206 37.11 21.22 13.48
C LEU A 206 37.56 22.69 13.44
N LYS A 207 36.74 23.57 12.85
CA LYS A 207 37.01 25.02 12.83
C LYS A 207 37.10 25.60 14.24
N ARG A 208 36.30 25.08 15.19
CA ARG A 208 36.27 25.55 16.57
C ARG A 208 37.50 25.12 17.39
N ILE A 209 38.11 23.99 17.03
CA ILE A 209 39.35 23.49 17.66
C ILE A 209 40.58 24.28 17.14
N GLY A 210 40.39 25.18 16.16
CA GLY A 210 41.48 25.97 15.58
C GLY A 210 42.25 25.23 14.49
N VAL A 211 41.72 24.10 14.01
CA VAL A 211 42.31 23.37 12.90
C VAL A 211 41.94 24.10 11.61
N SER A 212 42.94 24.75 10.99
CA SER A 212 42.79 25.39 9.68
C SER A 212 42.78 24.35 8.56
N LEU A 213 41.68 23.62 8.42
CA LEU A 213 41.44 22.73 7.29
C LEU A 213 40.67 23.48 6.20
N ASN A 214 41.23 23.47 4.98
CA ASN A 214 40.59 24.09 3.83
C ASN A 214 39.51 23.13 3.28
N PRO A 215 38.20 23.43 3.44
CA PRO A 215 37.10 22.48 3.22
C PRO A 215 37.09 21.89 1.80
N PHE A 216 37.45 22.71 0.82
CA PHE A 216 37.48 22.31 -0.58
C PHE A 216 38.51 21.20 -0.86
N SER A 217 39.62 21.17 -0.12
CA SER A 217 40.67 20.16 -0.32
C SER A 217 40.21 18.76 0.12
N LEU A 218 39.44 18.67 1.21
CA LEU A 218 38.99 17.39 1.76
C LEU A 218 37.84 16.80 0.93
N ILE A 219 36.87 17.64 0.54
CA ILE A 219 35.73 17.21 -0.29
C ILE A 219 36.21 16.75 -1.66
N PHE A 220 37.16 17.46 -2.28
CA PHE A 220 37.72 17.09 -3.59
C PHE A 220 38.46 15.74 -3.54
N ARG A 221 39.18 15.44 -2.44
CA ARG A 221 39.84 14.14 -2.24
C ARG A 221 38.84 12.99 -2.03
N ILE A 222 37.75 13.23 -1.29
CA ILE A 222 36.72 12.21 -1.07
C ILE A 222 35.94 11.95 -2.37
N PHE A 223 35.59 12.98 -3.13
CA PHE A 223 34.91 12.82 -4.42
C PHE A 223 35.76 12.06 -5.43
N LEU A 224 37.06 12.35 -5.51
CA LEU A 224 38.00 11.60 -6.35
C LEU A 224 38.10 10.12 -5.95
N CYS A 225 38.04 9.79 -4.66
CA CYS A 225 38.01 8.39 -4.21
C CYS A 225 36.73 7.66 -4.63
N PHE A 226 35.58 8.33 -4.63
CA PHE A 226 34.32 7.70 -5.05
C PHE A 226 34.25 7.47 -6.57
N THR A 227 34.73 8.42 -7.38
CA THR A 227 34.71 8.28 -8.84
C THR A 227 35.73 7.29 -9.38
N CYS A 228 36.79 6.97 -8.62
CA CYS A 228 37.79 5.97 -9.02
C CYS A 228 37.42 4.52 -8.66
N CYS A 229 36.34 4.29 -7.90
CA CYS A 229 35.97 2.95 -7.46
C CYS A 229 34.89 2.29 -8.34
N GLU A 230 34.44 2.97 -9.40
CA GLU A 230 33.35 2.54 -10.28
C GLU A 230 33.78 2.29 -11.74
N SER A 231 35.09 2.09 -11.97
CA SER A 231 35.64 1.63 -13.26
C SER A 231 36.43 0.34 -13.13
#